data_AF-A0A382S9H8-F1
#
_entry.id   AF-A0A382S9H8-F1
#
_cell.length_a   1.000
_cell.length_b   1.000
_cell.length_c   1.000
_cell.angle_alpha   90.00
_cell.angle_beta   90.00
_cell.angle_gamma   90.00
#
_symmetry.space_group_name_H-M   'P 1'
#
loop_
_entity.id
_entity.type
_entity.pdbx_description
1 polymer ?
#
loop_
_entity_poly.entity_id
_entity_poly.type
_entity_poly.pdbx_seq_one_letter_code
_entity_poly.pdbx_strand_id
1 'polypeptide(L)'
;MKQIIALVLMTCLAGGTLIAQQAKKPKRISPMTPIKDVAGLPRVLIIGDSISIGYTLPTRALLKGKVNLHRIPTNGGPTTKGVAEIDKWLGEGKWDLIHFNWGLHDLKYMGPNGENLFPKEKGGKVQVPIDEYEKNLHKLVAR
;
A
#
# COMPACT_ATOMS: atom_id res chain seq x y z
N MET A 1 -29.59 16.14 -83.40
CA MET A 1 -30.15 14.97 -82.69
C MET A 1 -29.31 14.74 -81.44
N LYS A 2 -29.98 14.64 -80.30
CA LYS A 2 -29.43 14.71 -78.93
C LYS A 2 -28.38 13.63 -78.66
N GLN A 3 -27.17 14.03 -78.25
CA GLN A 3 -26.19 13.14 -77.64
C GLN A 3 -26.23 13.25 -76.11
N ILE A 4 -25.86 12.14 -75.50
CA ILE A 4 -26.25 11.66 -74.18
C ILE A 4 -25.29 12.16 -73.09
N ILE A 5 -25.90 12.35 -71.92
CA ILE A 5 -25.35 12.70 -70.61
C ILE A 5 -24.27 11.71 -70.15
N ALA A 6 -23.18 12.21 -69.57
CA ALA A 6 -22.43 11.48 -68.56
C ALA A 6 -21.95 12.46 -67.47
N LEU A 7 -22.67 12.43 -66.35
CA LEU A 7 -22.43 13.17 -65.12
C LEU A 7 -21.23 12.55 -64.40
N VAL A 8 -20.11 13.27 -64.29
CA VAL A 8 -18.98 12.85 -63.43
C VAL A 8 -19.20 13.42 -62.04
N LEU A 9 -19.67 12.57 -61.12
CA LEU A 9 -19.83 12.90 -59.71
C LEU A 9 -18.48 12.75 -59.01
N MET A 10 -17.78 13.86 -58.81
CA MET A 10 -16.51 13.91 -58.07
C MET A 10 -16.80 13.95 -56.57
N THR A 11 -16.78 12.78 -55.91
CA THR A 11 -16.92 12.69 -54.44
C THR A 11 -15.61 13.07 -53.76
N CYS A 12 -15.52 14.30 -53.26
CA CYS A 12 -14.47 14.74 -52.33
C CYS A 12 -14.70 14.11 -50.95
N LEU A 13 -13.92 13.08 -50.59
CA LEU A 13 -13.79 12.64 -49.19
C LEU A 13 -12.83 13.59 -48.47
N ALA A 14 -13.37 14.57 -47.74
CA ALA A 14 -12.66 15.30 -46.71
C ALA A 14 -13.44 15.15 -45.40
N GLY A 15 -12.86 14.47 -44.40
CA GLY A 15 -13.54 14.22 -43.14
C GLY A 15 -12.60 13.69 -42.05
N GLY A 16 -11.79 14.60 -41.51
CA GLY A 16 -11.08 14.60 -40.22
C GLY A 16 -10.74 13.26 -39.53
N THR A 17 -9.45 12.99 -39.39
CA THR A 17 -8.93 12.10 -38.36
C THR A 17 -9.13 12.76 -36.98
N LEU A 18 -10.18 12.35 -36.26
CA LEU A 18 -10.30 12.61 -34.83
C LEU A 18 -9.20 11.81 -34.11
N ILE A 19 -8.05 12.44 -33.87
CA ILE A 19 -7.08 11.92 -32.89
C ILE A 19 -7.72 12.14 -31.52
N ALA A 20 -8.35 11.11 -30.98
CA ALA A 20 -8.76 11.09 -29.59
C ALA A 20 -7.50 11.23 -28.72
N GLN A 21 -7.30 12.40 -28.10
CA GLN A 21 -6.28 12.59 -27.08
C GLN A 21 -6.60 11.64 -25.92
N GLN A 22 -5.79 10.58 -25.77
CA GLN A 22 -5.86 9.72 -24.59
C GLN A 22 -5.58 10.56 -23.34
N ALA A 23 -6.62 10.78 -22.54
CA ALA A 23 -6.48 11.42 -21.24
C ALA A 23 -5.48 10.63 -20.38
N LYS A 24 -4.43 11.31 -19.88
CA LYS A 24 -3.44 10.69 -18.99
C LYS A 24 -4.15 10.20 -17.73
N LYS A 25 -4.09 8.88 -17.49
CA LYS A 25 -4.64 8.28 -16.27
C LYS A 25 -4.02 8.96 -15.04
N PRO A 26 -4.81 9.33 -14.01
CA PRO A 26 -4.28 9.97 -12.82
C PRO A 26 -3.23 9.08 -12.15
N LYS A 27 -2.13 9.70 -11.72
CA LYS A 27 -1.03 9.00 -11.04
C LYS A 27 -1.54 8.42 -9.73
N ARG A 28 -1.50 7.09 -9.60
CA ARG A 28 -1.89 6.40 -8.38
C ARG A 28 -0.95 6.82 -7.24
N ILE A 29 -1.52 7.35 -6.16
CA ILE A 29 -0.79 7.66 -4.93
C ILE A 29 -0.47 6.33 -4.24
N SER A 30 0.79 6.10 -3.88
CA SER A 30 1.16 4.93 -3.10
C SER A 30 0.85 5.18 -1.62
N PRO A 31 0.32 4.18 -0.87
CA PRO A 31 0.25 4.24 0.58
C PRO A 31 1.59 4.62 1.23
N MET A 32 2.70 4.11 0.68
CA MET A 32 4.05 4.31 1.21
C MET A 32 4.67 5.66 0.87
N THR A 33 4.02 6.48 0.04
CA THR A 33 4.53 7.82 -0.27
C THR A 33 4.57 8.66 1.02
N PRO A 34 5.74 9.25 1.37
CA PRO A 34 5.84 10.16 2.51
C PRO A 34 4.88 11.34 2.37
N ILE A 35 4.36 11.82 3.48
CA ILE A 35 3.54 13.02 3.54
C ILE A 35 4.30 14.13 4.28
N LYS A 36 3.92 15.38 4.00
CA LYS A 36 4.36 16.53 4.79
C LYS A 36 3.34 16.80 5.88
N ASP A 37 3.84 17.16 7.05
CA ASP A 37 3.00 17.58 8.16
C ASP A 37 2.31 18.91 7.86
N VAL A 38 1.04 18.99 8.26
CA VAL A 38 0.31 20.24 8.41
C VAL A 38 0.50 20.70 9.84
N ALA A 39 1.00 21.93 10.01
CA ALA A 39 1.25 22.52 11.32
C ALA A 39 -0.04 22.57 12.16
N GLY A 40 0.08 22.27 13.46
CA GLY A 40 -1.04 22.27 14.41
C GLY A 40 -1.89 21.00 14.42
N LEU A 41 -1.67 20.04 13.51
CA LEU A 41 -2.34 18.74 13.56
C LEU A 41 -1.48 17.66 14.26
N PRO A 42 -2.09 16.76 15.04
CA PRO A 42 -1.38 15.66 15.69
C PRO A 42 -0.77 14.69 14.66
N ARG A 43 0.38 14.10 15.01
CA ARG A 43 1.13 13.13 14.20
C ARG A 43 0.74 11.71 14.61
N VAL A 44 0.22 10.96 13.66
CA VAL A 44 -0.19 9.57 13.87
C VAL A 44 0.65 8.66 12.98
N LEU A 45 1.24 7.61 13.54
CA LEU A 45 2.02 6.62 12.79
C LEU A 45 1.25 5.30 12.69
N ILE A 46 1.11 4.78 11.47
CA ILE A 46 0.68 3.40 11.22
C ILE A 46 1.91 2.52 10.99
N ILE A 47 2.06 1.50 11.82
CA ILE A 47 3.02 0.40 11.67
C ILE A 47 2.22 -0.87 11.35
N GLY A 48 2.63 -1.65 10.36
CA GLY A 48 1.98 -2.95 10.18
C GLY A 48 2.27 -3.61 8.85
N ASP A 49 1.70 -4.79 8.70
CA ASP A 49 1.92 -5.66 7.55
C ASP A 49 1.18 -5.19 6.27
N SER A 50 0.96 -6.10 5.32
CA SER A 50 0.25 -5.81 4.08
C SER A 50 -1.20 -5.34 4.31
N ILE A 51 -1.84 -5.73 5.41
CA ILE A 51 -3.18 -5.27 5.75
C ILE A 51 -3.17 -3.76 6.00
N SER A 52 -2.15 -3.25 6.70
CA SER A 52 -1.97 -1.80 6.88
C SER A 52 -1.84 -1.04 5.58
N ILE A 53 -1.19 -1.62 4.56
CA ILE A 53 -1.04 -1.01 3.24
C ILE A 53 -2.41 -0.76 2.62
N GLY A 54 -3.31 -1.73 2.73
CA GLY A 54 -4.65 -1.69 2.14
C GLY A 54 -5.50 -0.55 2.70
N TYR A 55 -5.56 -0.39 4.02
CA TYR A 55 -6.42 0.63 4.63
C TYR A 55 -5.77 2.02 4.74
N THR A 56 -4.45 2.17 4.54
CA THR A 56 -3.76 3.47 4.74
C THR A 56 -4.40 4.63 3.96
N LEU A 57 -4.65 4.46 2.66
CA LEU A 57 -5.18 5.56 1.82
C LEU A 57 -6.63 5.92 2.17
N PRO A 58 -7.56 4.96 2.32
CA PRO A 58 -8.88 5.24 2.87
C PRO A 58 -8.85 5.94 4.22
N THR A 59 -8.00 5.49 5.16
CA THR A 59 -7.89 6.13 6.49
C THR A 59 -7.36 7.55 6.39
N ARG A 60 -6.38 7.82 5.52
CA ARG A 60 -5.91 9.20 5.22
C ARG A 60 -7.05 10.08 4.71
N ALA A 61 -7.89 9.56 3.82
CA ALA A 61 -9.02 10.30 3.28
C ALA A 61 -10.06 10.62 4.37
N LEU A 62 -10.41 9.63 5.20
CA LEU A 62 -11.38 9.76 6.30
C LEU A 62 -10.93 10.74 7.40
N LEU A 63 -9.62 10.80 7.67
CA LEU A 63 -9.04 11.65 8.72
C LEU A 63 -8.39 12.94 8.18
N LYS A 64 -8.66 13.30 6.92
CA LYS A 64 -8.10 14.51 6.30
C LYS A 64 -8.46 15.75 7.13
N GLY A 65 -7.44 16.57 7.41
CA GLY A 65 -7.60 17.80 8.20
C GLY A 65 -7.75 17.59 9.71
N LYS A 66 -7.72 16.32 10.18
CA LYS A 66 -7.78 15.99 11.60
C LYS A 66 -6.41 15.56 12.15
N VAL A 67 -5.63 14.81 11.36
CA VAL A 67 -4.32 14.30 11.77
C VAL A 67 -3.34 14.25 10.59
N ASN A 68 -2.04 14.29 10.89
CA ASN A 68 -0.97 13.92 9.97
C ASN A 68 -0.78 12.39 10.03
N LEU A 69 -1.44 11.64 9.14
CA LEU A 69 -1.41 10.17 9.15
C LEU A 69 -0.25 9.60 8.32
N HIS A 70 0.82 9.23 9.02
CA HIS A 70 2.02 8.59 8.48
C HIS A 70 1.90 7.07 8.44
N ARG A 71 2.74 6.43 7.62
CA ARG A 71 3.00 5.00 7.72
C ARG A 71 4.46 4.69 7.47
N ILE A 72 4.91 3.54 7.95
CA ILE A 72 6.24 3.03 7.60
C ILE A 72 6.36 2.78 6.08
N PRO A 73 7.52 3.05 5.46
CA PRO A 73 7.73 2.91 4.01
C PRO A 73 7.99 1.46 3.57
N THR A 74 7.54 0.48 4.34
CA THR A 74 7.75 -0.95 4.08
C THR A 74 6.57 -1.79 4.57
N ASN A 75 6.52 -3.07 4.20
CA ASN A 75 5.63 -4.04 4.85
C ASN A 75 6.23 -4.41 6.22
N GLY A 76 5.49 -4.19 7.30
CA GLY A 76 5.93 -4.45 8.68
C GLY A 76 6.18 -5.93 8.99
N GLY A 77 5.56 -6.85 8.25
CA GLY A 77 5.82 -8.29 8.37
C GLY A 77 5.55 -8.86 9.78
N PRO A 78 6.31 -9.88 10.20
CA PRO A 78 6.15 -10.50 11.52
C PRO A 78 6.71 -9.60 12.64
N THR A 79 6.34 -9.89 13.88
CA THR A 79 6.85 -9.16 15.07
C THR A 79 8.38 -9.18 15.17
N THR A 80 9.06 -10.23 14.71
CA THR A 80 10.53 -10.30 14.70
C THR A 80 11.17 -9.19 13.86
N LYS A 81 10.58 -8.85 12.71
CA LYS A 81 11.02 -7.70 11.92
C LYS A 81 10.70 -6.39 12.65
N GLY A 82 9.54 -6.33 13.29
CA GLY A 82 9.17 -5.21 14.16
C GLY A 82 10.25 -4.93 15.19
N VAL A 83 10.63 -5.93 15.99
CA VAL A 83 11.64 -5.79 17.05
C VAL A 83 12.98 -5.31 16.48
N ALA A 84 13.36 -5.76 15.29
CA ALA A 84 14.62 -5.36 14.65
C ALA A 84 14.61 -3.92 14.11
N GLU A 85 13.45 -3.39 13.70
CA GLU A 85 13.36 -2.14 12.95
C GLU A 85 12.60 -1.02 13.67
N ILE A 86 11.99 -1.30 14.84
CA ILE A 86 11.07 -0.38 15.52
C ILE A 86 11.72 0.98 15.79
N ASP A 87 12.96 1.03 16.24
CA ASP A 87 13.67 2.29 16.55
C ASP A 87 13.82 3.17 15.31
N LYS A 88 14.12 2.54 14.18
CA LYS A 88 14.22 3.22 12.88
C LYS A 88 12.86 3.68 12.38
N TRP A 89 11.80 2.93 12.64
CA TRP A 89 10.44 3.29 12.21
C TRP A 89 9.83 4.40 13.05
N LEU A 90 10.13 4.43 14.35
CA LEU A 90 9.77 5.53 15.24
C LEU A 90 10.53 6.80 14.87
N GLY A 91 11.83 6.66 14.55
CA GLY A 91 12.70 7.78 14.21
C GLY A 91 12.87 8.74 15.40
N GLU A 92 13.26 9.97 15.11
CA GLU A 92 13.53 11.00 16.14
C GLU A 92 12.31 11.88 16.46
N GLY A 93 11.26 11.79 15.65
CA GLY A 93 10.06 12.61 15.80
C GLY A 93 9.13 12.09 16.89
N LYS A 94 8.39 12.98 17.56
CA LYS A 94 7.34 12.60 18.51
C LYS A 94 6.06 12.22 17.78
N TRP A 95 5.43 11.15 18.24
CA TRP A 95 4.13 10.66 17.77
C TRP A 95 3.07 10.89 18.84
N ASP A 96 1.92 11.44 18.46
CA ASP A 96 0.79 11.62 19.37
C ASP A 96 -0.02 10.32 19.49
N LEU A 97 -0.01 9.49 18.44
CA LEU A 97 -0.60 8.15 18.46
C LEU A 97 0.17 7.23 17.52
N ILE A 98 0.40 6.00 17.96
CA ILE A 98 0.94 4.92 17.14
C ILE A 98 -0.12 3.82 17.08
N HIS A 99 -0.57 3.50 15.87
CA HIS A 99 -1.41 2.35 15.61
C HIS A 99 -0.56 1.25 14.97
N PHE A 100 -0.65 0.04 15.49
CA PHE A 100 0.07 -1.10 14.92
C PHE A 100 -0.81 -2.31 14.63
N ASN A 101 -0.42 -3.11 13.63
CA ASN A 101 -0.92 -4.46 13.46
C ASN A 101 0.21 -5.46 13.16
N TRP A 102 0.21 -6.57 13.91
CA TRP A 102 1.08 -7.73 13.74
C TRP A 102 0.28 -9.01 14.02
N GLY A 103 0.80 -10.16 13.60
CA GLY A 103 0.18 -11.47 13.87
C GLY A 103 0.00 -12.33 12.63
N LEU A 104 -0.46 -11.76 11.51
CA LEU A 104 -0.72 -12.57 10.30
C LEU A 104 0.55 -13.20 9.71
N HIS A 105 1.66 -12.48 9.77
CA HIS A 105 2.95 -13.00 9.34
C HIS A 105 3.60 -13.91 10.37
N ASP A 106 3.22 -13.80 11.64
CA ASP A 106 3.71 -14.61 12.76
C ASP A 106 3.08 -16.01 12.73
N LEU A 107 1.76 -16.09 12.45
CA LEU A 107 0.96 -17.31 12.52
C LEU A 107 1.16 -18.28 11.35
N LYS A 108 1.70 -17.82 10.23
CA LYS A 108 1.83 -18.64 9.02
C LYS A 108 2.85 -19.76 9.23
N TYR A 109 2.66 -20.85 8.51
CA TYR A 109 3.58 -21.99 8.55
C TYR A 109 4.72 -21.80 7.54
N MET A 110 5.93 -22.08 7.99
CA MET A 110 7.18 -22.01 7.23
C MET A 110 7.75 -23.43 7.06
N GLY A 111 8.33 -23.69 5.90
CA GLY A 111 9.01 -24.95 5.61
C GLY A 111 10.41 -25.02 6.23
N PRO A 112 11.04 -26.20 6.25
CA PRO A 112 12.36 -26.41 6.87
C PRO A 112 13.48 -25.59 6.22
N ASN A 113 13.30 -25.12 4.98
CA ASN A 113 14.27 -24.31 4.25
C ASN A 113 13.80 -22.86 4.05
N GLY A 114 12.80 -22.41 4.81
CA GLY A 114 12.28 -21.04 4.72
C GLY A 114 11.17 -20.85 3.69
N GLU A 115 10.57 -21.94 3.18
CA GLU A 115 9.42 -21.88 2.28
C GLU A 115 8.24 -21.19 2.96
N ASN A 116 7.58 -20.29 2.25
CA ASN A 116 6.46 -19.51 2.78
C ASN A 116 5.13 -20.24 2.59
N LEU A 117 4.20 -20.12 3.55
CA LEU A 117 2.87 -20.75 3.51
C LEU A 117 2.94 -22.28 3.33
N PHE A 118 3.89 -22.92 4.02
CA PHE A 118 4.13 -24.35 3.90
C PHE A 118 3.04 -25.16 4.63
N PRO A 119 2.53 -26.28 4.07
CA PRO A 119 1.47 -27.04 4.73
C PRO A 119 1.90 -27.59 6.10
N LYS A 120 1.04 -27.43 7.11
CA LYS A 120 1.28 -27.93 8.47
C LYS A 120 1.48 -29.45 8.47
N GLU A 121 0.67 -30.16 7.70
CA GLU A 121 0.65 -31.63 7.58
C GLU A 121 1.95 -32.18 6.99
N LYS A 122 2.70 -31.34 6.25
CA LYS A 122 4.00 -31.69 5.66
C LYS A 122 5.18 -31.32 6.57
N GLY A 123 4.92 -30.91 7.81
CA GLY A 123 5.95 -30.50 8.78
C GLY A 123 6.23 -29.00 8.84
N GLY A 124 5.32 -28.17 8.31
CA GLY A 124 5.41 -26.72 8.47
C GLY A 124 5.38 -26.32 9.94
N LYS A 125 6.17 -25.31 10.30
CA LYS A 125 6.21 -24.74 11.65
C LYS A 125 5.75 -23.28 11.62
N VAL A 126 5.01 -22.86 12.63
CA VAL A 126 4.58 -21.46 12.78
C VAL A 126 5.83 -20.55 12.75
N GLN A 127 5.78 -19.44 12.02
CA GLN A 127 6.95 -18.56 11.84
C GLN A 127 7.44 -18.00 13.18
N VAL A 128 6.52 -17.57 14.03
CA VAL A 128 6.84 -17.09 15.39
C VAL A 128 5.95 -17.85 16.39
N PRO A 129 6.55 -18.71 17.25
CA PRO A 129 5.83 -19.37 18.33
C PRO A 129 5.08 -18.38 19.23
N ILE A 130 3.96 -18.80 19.83
CA ILE A 130 3.05 -17.90 20.56
C ILE A 130 3.72 -17.19 21.74
N ASP A 131 4.62 -17.87 22.46
CA ASP A 131 5.38 -17.32 23.58
C ASP A 131 6.40 -16.27 23.11
N GLU A 132 7.04 -16.49 21.97
CA GLU A 132 7.93 -15.50 21.35
C GLU A 132 7.15 -14.31 20.77
N TYR A 133 5.96 -14.55 20.20
CA TYR A 133 5.07 -13.49 19.75
C TYR A 133 4.67 -12.56 20.91
N GLU A 134 4.27 -13.14 22.04
CA GLU A 134 3.94 -12.37 23.26
C GLU A 134 5.14 -11.54 23.75
N LYS A 135 6.32 -12.17 23.88
CA LYS A 135 7.56 -11.46 24.26
C LYS A 135 7.88 -10.32 23.28
N ASN A 136 7.69 -10.53 21.99
CA ASN A 136 7.94 -9.50 20.99
C ASN A 136 6.95 -8.35 21.10
N LEU A 137 5.66 -8.61 21.33
CA LEU A 137 4.66 -7.56 21.56
C LEU A 137 5.02 -6.70 22.78
N HIS A 138 5.45 -7.31 23.89
CA HIS A 138 5.89 -6.56 25.06
C HIS A 138 7.08 -5.65 24.75
N LYS A 139 8.06 -6.14 23.99
CA LYS A 139 9.21 -5.33 23.55
C LYS A 139 8.78 -4.17 22.64
N LEU A 140 7.85 -4.43 21.72
CA LEU A 140 7.36 -3.44 20.75
C LEU A 140 6.59 -2.31 21.42
N VAL A 141 5.71 -2.63 22.38
CA VAL A 141 4.89 -1.63 23.09
C VAL A 141 5.70 -0.83 24.11
N ALA A 142 6.84 -1.35 24.57
CA ALA A 142 7.72 -0.65 25.50
C ALA A 142 8.61 0.43 24.84
N ARG A 143 8.59 0.55 23.50
CA ARG A 143 9.35 1.57 22.75
C ARG A 143 8.53 2.84 22.55
#